data_AF-A0A1S9B0J7-F1
#
_entry.id   AF-A0A1S9B0J7-F1
#
_cell.length_a   1.000
_cell.length_b   1.000
_cell.length_c   1.000
_cell.angle_alpha   90.00
_cell.angle_beta   90.00
_cell.angle_gamma   90.00
#
_symmetry.space_group_name_H-M   'P 1'
#
loop_
_entity.id
_entity.type
_entity.pdbx_description
1 polymer ?
#
loop_
_entity_poly.entity_id
_entity_poly.type
_entity_poly.pdbx_seq_one_letter_code
_entity_poly.pdbx_strand_id
1 'polypeptide(L)'
;MYQDELNQLIEATIADGQLTAKERKVLLRRAQSFGVDMDEFEVYLDGLLFKRREELAFWRDSEDDEAATEDSFEEAEVEEGRGHDAQRGSFAHKPQNRRQMEAGRSARGHGDMSKCPACKEIISGLSHVCPSCGLVIDADHDAHGSLEEMMEEQESILLEAKALARRSAAPATGGVSYLAVPLGIIVLGAVAIEWNWTVLGFSLWALAVVVYRVLRKKQRPSSSTNADAPLRLAALRDAFEKNERQMTLFFGADRKVTQVLGTLNREMASLGGATEPAAPTQTQTKRLLRVAIVATILLVPVASSIFRQRDEEVLKQAQAALDYGRLEEARALTDDLHWDDARVTLAAQIQGQELSHRLDSLEALLPLKHYSAVQQQLQQLTWRPNPTSITWTAPASRTPRRAFLARKAALNEQLPARYRVAVDTTLVE
;
A
#
# COMPACT_ATOMS: atom_id res chain seq x y z
N MET A 1 5.83 -21.61 -37.90
CA MET A 1 4.84 -21.69 -36.80
C MET A 1 5.49 -22.10 -35.48
N TYR A 2 6.02 -23.32 -35.34
CA TYR A 2 6.59 -23.77 -34.07
C TYR A 2 7.84 -22.99 -33.59
N GLN A 3 8.70 -22.54 -34.52
CA GLN A 3 9.84 -21.68 -34.19
C GLN A 3 9.41 -20.28 -33.72
N ASP A 4 8.28 -19.78 -34.21
CA ASP A 4 7.79 -18.43 -33.89
C ASP A 4 7.32 -18.34 -32.43
N GLU A 5 6.67 -19.40 -31.92
CA GLU A 5 6.31 -19.53 -30.49
C GLU A 5 7.54 -19.56 -29.58
N LEU A 6 8.61 -20.24 -29.99
CA LEU A 6 9.84 -20.31 -29.21
C LEU A 6 10.51 -18.93 -29.16
N ASN A 7 10.59 -18.24 -30.31
CA ASN A 7 11.19 -16.90 -30.40
C ASN A 7 10.42 -15.86 -29.57
N GLN A 8 9.08 -15.87 -29.61
CA GLN A 8 8.25 -14.99 -28.77
C GLN A 8 8.46 -15.25 -27.27
N LEU A 9 8.62 -16.52 -26.88
CA LEU A 9 8.89 -16.87 -25.48
C LEU A 9 10.28 -16.36 -25.04
N ILE A 10 11.31 -16.54 -25.88
CA ILE A 10 12.67 -16.04 -25.64
C ILE A 10 12.65 -14.52 -25.47
N GLU A 11 12.06 -13.78 -26.42
CA GLU A 11 11.98 -12.31 -26.41
C GLU A 11 11.26 -11.81 -25.14
N ALA A 12 10.12 -12.42 -24.77
CA ALA A 12 9.39 -12.07 -23.56
C ALA A 12 10.19 -12.35 -22.27
N THR A 13 11.02 -13.40 -22.23
CA THR A 13 11.87 -13.73 -21.07
C THR A 13 13.16 -12.94 -20.97
N ILE A 14 13.70 -12.43 -22.08
CA ILE A 14 14.98 -11.68 -22.13
C ILE A 14 14.74 -10.15 -22.07
N ALA A 15 13.47 -9.70 -22.11
CA ALA A 15 13.08 -8.29 -22.20
C ALA A 15 13.74 -7.37 -21.15
N ASP A 16 14.03 -7.87 -19.94
CA ASP A 16 14.66 -7.14 -18.82
C ASP A 16 16.20 -7.27 -18.74
N GLY A 17 16.82 -7.98 -19.69
CA GLY A 17 18.26 -8.23 -19.73
C GLY A 17 18.76 -9.29 -18.74
N GLN A 18 17.86 -9.96 -18.01
CA GLN A 18 18.18 -11.02 -17.06
C GLN A 18 17.56 -12.34 -17.50
N LEU A 19 18.10 -13.46 -17.01
CA LEU A 19 17.50 -14.79 -17.22
C LEU A 19 17.77 -15.61 -15.98
N THR A 20 16.72 -15.96 -15.24
CA THR A 20 16.88 -16.79 -14.04
C THR A 20 17.13 -18.24 -14.42
N ALA A 21 17.73 -19.01 -13.49
CA ALA A 21 17.92 -20.45 -13.67
C ALA A 21 16.60 -21.23 -13.91
N LYS A 22 15.46 -20.66 -13.52
CA LYS A 22 14.13 -21.26 -13.78
C LYS A 22 13.68 -21.00 -15.22
N GLU A 23 13.82 -19.77 -15.73
CA GLU A 23 13.49 -19.45 -17.12
C GLU A 23 14.40 -20.18 -18.10
N ARG A 24 15.73 -20.19 -17.87
CA ARG A 24 16.68 -20.98 -18.68
C ARG A 24 16.24 -22.44 -18.81
N LYS A 25 15.85 -23.06 -17.69
CA LYS A 25 15.36 -24.46 -17.67
C LYS A 25 14.02 -24.67 -18.39
N VAL A 26 13.15 -23.66 -18.44
CA VAL A 26 11.89 -23.70 -19.21
C VAL A 26 12.17 -23.54 -20.70
N LEU A 27 13.03 -22.60 -21.10
CA LEU A 27 13.43 -22.39 -22.49
C LEU A 27 14.11 -23.65 -23.06
N LEU A 28 15.07 -24.24 -22.34
CA LEU A 28 15.74 -25.48 -22.75
C LEU A 28 14.77 -26.64 -22.96
N ARG A 29 13.82 -26.84 -22.03
CA ARG A 29 12.78 -27.86 -22.18
C ARG A 29 11.88 -27.59 -23.39
N ARG A 30 11.59 -26.33 -23.69
CA ARG A 30 10.76 -25.94 -24.85
C ARG A 30 11.52 -26.14 -26.16
N ALA A 31 12.79 -25.75 -26.23
CA ALA A 31 13.68 -25.99 -27.36
C ALA A 31 13.86 -27.49 -27.65
N GLN A 32 14.09 -28.30 -26.61
CA GLN A 32 14.13 -29.77 -26.71
C GLN A 32 12.81 -30.35 -27.26
N SER A 33 11.65 -29.80 -26.87
CA SER A 33 10.34 -30.23 -27.42
C SER A 33 10.15 -29.90 -28.91
N PHE A 34 10.99 -29.01 -29.46
CA PHE A 34 11.05 -28.68 -30.88
C PHE A 34 12.22 -29.35 -31.62
N GLY A 35 12.97 -30.24 -30.97
CA GLY A 35 14.08 -30.97 -31.57
C GLY A 35 15.34 -30.12 -31.82
N VAL A 36 15.47 -28.99 -31.12
CA VAL A 36 16.68 -28.16 -31.15
C VAL A 36 17.74 -28.77 -30.23
N ASP A 37 19.01 -28.75 -30.65
CA ASP A 37 20.13 -29.18 -29.83
C ASP A 37 20.26 -28.27 -28.59
N MET A 38 20.52 -28.88 -27.42
CA MET A 38 20.55 -28.14 -26.16
C MET A 38 21.81 -27.28 -26.02
N ASP A 39 22.96 -27.77 -26.48
CA ASP A 39 24.24 -27.08 -26.31
C ASP A 39 24.33 -25.89 -27.28
N GLU A 40 23.88 -26.06 -28.54
CA GLU A 40 23.74 -24.95 -29.50
C GLU A 40 22.75 -23.88 -29.00
N PHE A 41 21.65 -24.30 -28.37
CA PHE A 41 20.63 -23.39 -27.86
C PHE A 41 21.07 -22.59 -26.62
N GLU A 42 21.89 -23.17 -25.73
CA GLU A 42 22.48 -22.41 -24.62
C GLU A 42 23.42 -21.29 -25.12
N VAL A 43 24.28 -21.61 -26.10
CA VAL A 43 25.17 -20.62 -26.74
C VAL A 43 24.35 -19.50 -27.42
N TYR A 44 23.26 -19.86 -28.10
CA TYR A 44 22.36 -18.88 -28.73
C TYR A 44 21.67 -17.96 -27.70
N LEU A 45 21.16 -18.51 -26.60
CA LEU A 45 20.53 -17.72 -25.53
C LEU A 45 21.52 -16.75 -24.88
N ASP A 46 22.75 -17.18 -24.63
CA ASP A 46 23.75 -16.32 -24.00
C ASP A 46 24.23 -15.19 -24.94
N GLY A 47 24.27 -15.43 -26.26
CA GLY A 47 24.48 -14.39 -27.26
C GLY A 47 23.34 -13.35 -27.30
N LEU A 48 22.08 -13.78 -27.22
CA LEU A 48 20.93 -12.87 -27.15
C LEU A 48 20.91 -12.04 -25.86
N LEU A 49 21.22 -12.67 -24.73
CA LEU A 49 21.35 -11.99 -23.44
C LEU A 49 22.44 -10.91 -23.45
N PHE A 50 23.60 -11.21 -24.05
CA PHE A 50 24.67 -10.24 -24.19
C PHE A 50 24.21 -9.02 -24.99
N LYS A 51 23.65 -9.26 -26.19
CA LYS A 51 23.14 -8.19 -27.05
C LYS A 51 22.07 -7.34 -26.36
N ARG A 52 21.14 -7.97 -25.61
CA ARG A 52 20.08 -7.22 -24.93
C ARG A 52 20.59 -6.35 -23.78
N ARG A 53 21.65 -6.79 -23.08
CA ARG A 53 22.32 -5.97 -22.06
C ARG A 53 23.08 -4.80 -22.67
N GLU A 54 23.71 -4.98 -23.82
CA GLU A 54 24.36 -3.92 -24.58
C GLU A 54 23.33 -2.86 -25.04
N GLU A 55 22.20 -3.29 -25.61
CA GLU A 55 21.07 -2.39 -25.94
C GLU A 55 20.57 -1.62 -24.71
N LEU A 56 20.34 -2.29 -23.58
CA LEU A 56 19.85 -1.64 -22.34
C LEU A 56 20.88 -0.69 -21.71
N ALA A 57 22.18 -0.97 -21.83
CA ALA A 57 23.23 -0.05 -21.38
C ALA A 57 23.29 1.20 -22.27
N PHE A 58 23.22 1.03 -23.60
CA PHE A 58 23.22 2.13 -24.56
C PHE A 58 22.06 3.12 -24.30
N TRP A 59 20.84 2.63 -24.08
CA TRP A 59 19.69 3.51 -23.80
C TRP A 59 19.84 4.27 -22.49
N ARG A 60 20.34 3.64 -21.42
CA ARG A 60 20.55 4.31 -20.13
C ARG A 60 21.55 5.46 -20.26
N ASP A 61 22.68 5.21 -20.92
CA ASP A 61 23.73 6.22 -21.06
C ASP A 61 23.23 7.40 -21.95
N SER A 62 22.26 7.20 -22.85
CA SER A 62 21.60 8.29 -23.60
C SER A 62 20.52 9.07 -22.81
N GLU A 63 19.86 8.44 -21.82
CA GLU A 63 18.91 9.14 -20.93
C GLU A 63 19.66 10.09 -19.96
N ASP A 64 20.86 9.70 -19.52
CA ASP A 64 21.71 10.52 -18.65
C ASP A 64 22.25 11.78 -19.38
N ASP A 65 22.54 11.70 -20.68
CA ASP A 65 22.98 12.83 -21.51
C ASP A 65 21.85 13.85 -21.78
N GLU A 66 20.61 13.42 -22.03
CA GLU A 66 19.47 14.35 -22.18
C GLU A 66 19.17 15.06 -20.84
N ALA A 67 19.20 14.34 -19.71
CA ALA A 67 19.01 14.92 -18.38
C ALA A 67 20.09 15.98 -18.03
N ALA A 68 21.35 15.75 -18.43
CA ALA A 68 22.43 16.72 -18.22
C ALA A 68 22.24 18.02 -19.03
N THR A 69 21.48 18.00 -20.14
CA THR A 69 21.23 19.22 -20.94
C THR A 69 20.13 20.12 -20.36
N GLU A 70 19.21 19.63 -19.51
CA GLU A 70 18.18 20.47 -18.89
C GLU A 70 18.68 21.20 -17.61
N ASP A 71 19.58 20.60 -16.82
CA ASP A 71 20.13 21.22 -15.59
C ASP A 71 21.22 22.29 -15.85
N SER A 72 21.80 22.32 -17.06
CA SER A 72 22.96 23.17 -17.38
C SER A 72 22.65 24.65 -17.69
N PHE A 73 21.43 25.13 -17.41
CA PHE A 73 21.00 26.51 -17.69
C PHE A 73 20.81 27.42 -16.45
N GLU A 74 20.92 26.91 -15.20
CA GLU A 74 20.77 27.75 -13.98
C GLU A 74 22.02 27.88 -13.08
N GLU A 75 23.09 27.09 -13.28
CA GLU A 75 24.33 27.19 -12.48
C GLU A 75 25.52 27.78 -13.26
N ALA A 76 25.37 29.03 -13.71
CA ALA A 76 26.43 29.79 -14.39
C ALA A 76 26.75 31.14 -13.71
N GLU A 77 26.84 31.17 -12.38
CA GLU A 77 27.55 32.21 -11.63
C GLU A 77 27.78 31.78 -10.16
N VAL A 78 29.05 31.57 -9.75
CA VAL A 78 29.66 31.91 -8.43
C VAL A 78 30.97 31.12 -8.17
N GLU A 79 31.96 31.84 -7.64
CA GLU A 79 33.22 31.40 -7.00
C GLU A 79 34.39 30.84 -7.84
N GLU A 80 35.17 31.78 -8.38
CA GLU A 80 36.62 31.65 -8.46
C GLU A 80 37.28 31.52 -7.06
N GLY A 81 38.22 30.57 -6.94
CA GLY A 81 39.55 30.92 -6.42
C GLY A 81 39.91 30.65 -4.94
N ARG A 82 40.54 29.49 -4.70
CA ARG A 82 41.77 29.41 -3.88
C ARG A 82 42.54 28.12 -4.10
N GLY A 83 43.85 28.21 -4.34
CA GLY A 83 44.76 27.07 -4.37
C GLY A 83 45.77 27.10 -3.21
N HIS A 84 46.47 25.97 -2.97
CA HIS A 84 47.94 25.87 -2.90
C HIS A 84 48.42 24.47 -2.46
N ASP A 85 49.41 23.95 -3.20
CA ASP A 85 50.57 23.12 -2.81
C ASP A 85 50.58 22.25 -1.53
N ALA A 86 50.99 20.96 -1.67
CA ALA A 86 52.34 20.50 -1.23
C ALA A 86 52.58 18.96 -1.30
N GLN A 87 53.35 18.54 -2.31
CA GLN A 87 54.54 17.64 -2.27
C GLN A 87 54.78 16.50 -1.24
N ARG A 88 55.41 15.42 -1.78
CA ARG A 88 56.17 14.28 -1.16
C ARG A 88 55.32 13.12 -0.58
N GLY A 89 55.76 11.85 -0.68
CA GLY A 89 56.98 11.33 -1.33
C GLY A 89 57.09 9.80 -1.33
N SER A 90 58.01 9.30 -2.16
CA SER A 90 58.40 7.90 -2.38
C SER A 90 58.57 7.00 -1.14
N PHE A 91 58.27 5.70 -1.29
CA PHE A 91 59.20 4.62 -0.91
C PHE A 91 58.98 3.34 -1.74
N ALA A 92 60.06 2.64 -2.05
CA ALA A 92 60.05 1.44 -2.90
C ALA A 92 60.40 0.18 -2.08
N HIS A 93 59.82 -0.97 -2.43
CA HIS A 93 60.35 -2.26 -2.01
C HIS A 93 60.28 -3.34 -3.10
N LYS A 94 61.05 -4.40 -2.86
CA LYS A 94 61.79 -5.19 -3.86
C LYS A 94 61.27 -6.64 -3.86
N PRO A 95 61.14 -7.33 -5.00
CA PRO A 95 60.77 -8.73 -5.02
C PRO A 95 61.95 -9.59 -4.54
N GLN A 96 61.68 -10.61 -3.73
CA GLN A 96 62.66 -11.65 -3.40
C GLN A 96 62.12 -13.04 -3.73
N ASN A 97 62.95 -13.79 -4.43
CA ASN A 97 62.66 -15.11 -4.99
C ASN A 97 63.58 -16.11 -4.25
N ARG A 98 63.04 -17.25 -3.78
CA ARG A 98 63.88 -18.33 -3.27
C ARG A 98 63.30 -19.71 -3.58
N ARG A 99 64.01 -20.45 -4.41
CA ARG A 99 63.87 -21.91 -4.61
C ARG A 99 64.86 -22.65 -3.70
N GLN A 100 64.75 -23.99 -3.74
CA GLN A 100 65.65 -25.01 -3.18
C GLN A 100 65.52 -25.23 -1.67
N MET A 101 65.66 -26.43 -1.11
CA MET A 101 65.58 -27.86 -1.49
C MET A 101 66.24 -28.62 -0.30
N GLU A 102 66.24 -29.96 -0.34
CA GLU A 102 66.97 -30.88 0.58
C GLU A 102 66.35 -31.09 1.98
N ALA A 103 66.58 -32.20 2.70
CA ALA A 103 66.65 -33.65 2.37
C ALA A 103 66.92 -34.46 3.66
N GLY A 104 66.45 -35.73 3.74
CA GLY A 104 66.86 -36.74 4.73
C GLY A 104 65.72 -37.17 5.67
N ARG A 105 65.28 -38.44 5.79
CA ARG A 105 65.88 -39.79 5.94
C ARG A 105 65.68 -40.36 7.36
N SER A 106 65.29 -41.64 7.41
CA SER A 106 65.27 -42.57 8.56
C SER A 106 64.21 -42.30 9.65
N ALA A 107 63.70 -43.32 10.38
CA ALA A 107 63.89 -44.79 10.30
C ALA A 107 62.59 -45.54 10.68
N ARG A 108 62.62 -46.89 10.78
CA ARG A 108 61.55 -47.70 11.39
C ARG A 108 61.98 -48.22 12.76
N GLY A 109 61.05 -48.13 13.72
CA GLY A 109 60.80 -49.15 14.75
C GLY A 109 61.76 -49.25 15.93
N HIS A 110 61.23 -48.97 17.13
CA HIS A 110 61.27 -49.85 18.31
C HIS A 110 60.06 -49.50 19.20
N GLY A 111 59.63 -50.42 20.07
CA GLY A 111 58.45 -50.24 20.91
C GLY A 111 58.72 -49.32 22.10
N ASP A 112 58.71 -48.02 21.88
CA ASP A 112 58.85 -47.03 22.96
C ASP A 112 57.54 -46.87 23.75
N MET A 113 57.67 -46.90 25.08
CA MET A 113 56.56 -46.62 26.01
C MET A 113 56.22 -45.14 25.94
N SER A 114 55.11 -44.79 25.28
CA SER A 114 54.71 -43.41 25.05
C SER A 114 54.46 -42.68 26.37
N LYS A 115 55.21 -41.59 26.60
CA LYS A 115 54.99 -40.69 27.74
C LYS A 115 54.10 -39.54 27.29
N CYS A 116 53.14 -39.15 28.13
CA CYS A 116 52.30 -38.00 27.86
C CYS A 116 53.15 -36.72 27.72
N PRO A 117 53.04 -35.94 26.63
CA PRO A 117 53.81 -34.70 26.51
C PRO A 117 53.42 -33.66 27.56
N ALA A 118 52.18 -33.68 28.06
CA ALA A 118 51.68 -32.74 29.06
C ALA A 118 52.15 -33.09 30.50
N CYS A 119 51.89 -34.31 30.98
CA CYS A 119 52.17 -34.69 32.37
C CYS A 119 53.35 -35.65 32.56
N LYS A 120 53.95 -36.17 31.48
CA LYS A 120 55.07 -37.14 31.46
C LYS A 120 54.77 -38.53 32.05
N GLU A 121 53.53 -38.79 32.44
CA GLU A 121 52.99 -40.11 32.80
C GLU A 121 53.17 -41.10 31.65
N ILE A 122 53.40 -42.38 31.95
CA ILE A 122 53.49 -43.45 30.95
C ILE A 122 52.07 -43.85 30.53
N ILE A 123 51.82 -43.89 29.22
CA ILE A 123 50.54 -44.31 28.63
C ILE A 123 50.70 -45.74 28.10
N SER A 124 49.66 -46.57 28.24
CA SER A 124 49.64 -47.89 27.61
C SER A 124 49.38 -47.73 26.11
N GLY A 125 50.15 -48.41 25.26
CA GLY A 125 50.09 -48.29 23.80
C GLY A 125 48.79 -48.77 23.11
N LEU A 126 47.69 -48.86 23.86
CA LEU A 126 46.34 -49.21 23.43
C LEU A 126 45.29 -48.18 23.93
N SER A 127 45.67 -47.19 24.74
CA SER A 127 44.77 -46.16 25.24
C SER A 127 45.12 -44.78 24.68
N HIS A 128 44.23 -44.25 23.85
CA HIS A 128 44.39 -42.94 23.21
C HIS A 128 44.03 -41.76 24.12
N VAL A 129 43.91 -41.96 25.43
CA VAL A 129 43.62 -40.89 26.39
C VAL A 129 44.51 -41.09 27.60
N CYS A 130 45.27 -40.05 27.97
CA CYS A 130 46.10 -40.09 29.16
C CYS A 130 45.22 -40.14 30.43
N PRO A 131 45.33 -41.18 31.28
CA PRO A 131 44.46 -41.33 32.45
C PRO A 131 44.72 -40.27 33.54
N SER A 132 45.86 -39.57 33.49
CA SER A 132 46.31 -38.64 34.53
C SER A 132 45.93 -37.17 34.23
N CYS A 133 45.87 -36.77 32.95
CA CYS A 133 45.51 -35.41 32.55
C CYS A 133 44.38 -35.30 31.51
N GLY A 134 43.85 -36.42 31.02
CA GLY A 134 42.78 -36.44 30.00
C GLY A 134 43.21 -36.10 28.58
N LEU A 135 44.51 -35.86 28.32
CA LEU A 135 45.00 -35.54 26.98
C LEU A 135 44.77 -36.72 26.02
N VAL A 136 44.00 -36.49 24.96
CA VAL A 136 43.78 -37.47 23.89
C VAL A 136 45.06 -37.56 23.05
N ILE A 137 45.72 -38.72 23.07
CA ILE A 137 46.82 -39.09 22.19
C ILE A 137 46.30 -40.13 21.21
N ASP A 138 45.46 -39.64 20.29
CA ASP A 138 45.46 -39.98 18.88
C ASP A 138 44.68 -38.88 18.15
N ALA A 139 45.31 -38.31 17.15
CA ALA A 139 44.66 -37.47 16.15
C ALA A 139 45.54 -37.51 14.90
N ASP A 140 45.29 -38.50 14.05
CA ASP A 140 45.47 -38.30 12.60
C ASP A 140 44.72 -37.01 12.27
N HIS A 141 45.46 -35.95 11.93
CA HIS A 141 45.00 -34.56 11.90
C HIS A 141 44.10 -34.24 10.68
N ASP A 142 43.54 -35.27 10.05
CA ASP A 142 43.12 -35.23 8.65
C ASP A 142 41.59 -35.14 8.46
N ALA A 143 40.81 -35.15 9.57
CA ALA A 143 39.33 -35.16 9.51
C ALA A 143 38.68 -33.77 9.67
N HIS A 144 39.35 -32.85 10.36
CA HIS A 144 38.92 -31.47 10.56
C HIS A 144 40.12 -30.56 10.38
N GLY A 145 39.89 -29.41 9.74
CA GLY A 145 40.94 -28.45 9.39
C GLY A 145 41.84 -28.04 10.55
N SER A 146 43.00 -27.48 10.21
CA SER A 146 43.92 -26.96 11.22
C SER A 146 43.21 -25.97 12.17
N LEU A 147 43.72 -25.78 13.39
CA LEU A 147 43.14 -24.81 14.35
C LEU A 147 42.90 -23.43 13.71
N GLU A 148 43.79 -23.00 12.80
CA GLU A 148 43.67 -21.76 12.05
C GLU A 148 42.39 -21.72 11.17
N GLU A 149 42.07 -22.82 10.50
CA GLU A 149 40.90 -22.98 9.63
C GLU A 149 39.58 -22.93 10.44
N MET A 150 39.57 -23.54 11.64
CA MET A 150 38.43 -23.44 12.56
C MET A 150 38.23 -22.03 13.13
N MET A 151 39.33 -21.27 13.34
CA MET A 151 39.25 -19.87 13.74
C MET A 151 38.74 -18.98 12.59
N GLU A 152 39.25 -19.17 11.38
CA GLU A 152 38.81 -18.46 10.17
C GLU A 152 37.31 -18.71 9.90
N GLU A 153 36.84 -19.95 10.07
CA GLU A 153 35.40 -20.27 9.96
C GLU A 153 34.57 -19.50 11.00
N GLN A 154 34.97 -19.46 12.28
CA GLN A 154 34.23 -18.69 13.29
C GLN A 154 34.30 -17.17 13.07
N GLU A 155 35.41 -16.62 12.59
CA GLU A 155 35.47 -15.20 12.22
C GLU A 155 34.53 -14.89 11.06
N SER A 156 34.44 -15.77 10.05
CA SER A 156 33.53 -15.61 8.91
C SER A 156 32.04 -15.59 9.33
N ILE A 157 31.64 -16.52 10.21
CA ILE A 157 30.27 -16.59 10.77
C ILE A 157 29.93 -15.30 11.53
N LEU A 158 30.89 -14.78 12.30
CA LEU A 158 30.71 -13.57 13.09
C LEU A 158 30.64 -12.30 12.22
N LEU A 159 31.42 -12.24 11.14
CA LEU A 159 31.33 -11.18 10.13
C LEU A 159 29.98 -11.18 9.42
N GLU A 160 29.43 -12.35 9.06
CA GLU A 160 28.09 -12.45 8.46
C GLU A 160 27.00 -12.01 9.46
N ALA A 161 27.08 -12.45 10.72
CA ALA A 161 26.15 -12.04 11.78
C ALA A 161 26.18 -10.52 12.01
N LYS A 162 27.36 -9.90 12.04
CA LYS A 162 27.52 -8.43 12.12
C LYS A 162 26.94 -7.71 10.90
N ALA A 163 27.12 -8.26 9.70
CA ALA A 163 26.57 -7.68 8.47
C ALA A 163 25.03 -7.72 8.43
N LEU A 164 24.42 -8.81 8.90
CA LEU A 164 22.97 -8.93 9.05
C LEU A 164 22.42 -7.96 10.11
N ALA A 165 23.04 -7.90 11.29
CA ALA A 165 22.62 -7.02 12.38
C ALA A 165 22.62 -5.52 11.99
N ARG A 166 23.62 -5.07 11.22
CA ARG A 166 23.67 -3.69 10.69
C ARG A 166 22.53 -3.40 9.72
N ARG A 167 22.07 -4.38 8.92
CA ARG A 167 20.94 -4.21 7.98
C ARG A 167 19.59 -4.13 8.70
N SER A 168 19.41 -4.85 9.81
CA SER A 168 18.20 -4.79 10.64
C SER A 168 18.07 -3.53 11.49
N ALA A 169 19.18 -2.83 11.78
CA ALA A 169 19.19 -1.63 12.62
C ALA A 169 18.76 -0.33 11.90
N ALA A 170 18.53 -0.38 10.59
CA ALA A 170 17.99 0.77 9.85
C ALA A 170 16.56 1.09 10.34
N PRO A 171 16.27 2.33 10.77
CA PRO A 171 15.00 2.65 11.41
C PRO A 171 13.84 2.50 10.41
N ALA A 172 12.90 1.60 10.72
CA ALA A 172 11.70 1.34 9.92
C ALA A 172 10.65 2.47 10.05
N THR A 173 11.03 3.70 9.68
CA THR A 173 10.17 4.90 9.69
C THR A 173 9.00 4.81 8.71
N GLY A 174 9.04 3.88 7.75
CA GLY A 174 7.99 3.64 6.76
C GLY A 174 6.73 2.89 7.24
N GLY A 175 6.50 2.71 8.55
CA GLY A 175 5.33 1.97 9.05
C GLY A 175 4.04 2.79 9.21
N VAL A 176 4.15 4.02 9.72
CA VAL A 176 2.99 4.75 10.31
C VAL A 176 2.23 5.59 9.28
N SER A 177 2.91 6.11 8.25
CA SER A 177 2.33 6.97 7.21
C SER A 177 1.29 6.27 6.33
N TYR A 178 1.35 4.96 6.18
CA TYR A 178 0.53 4.20 5.22
C TYR A 178 -0.91 3.90 5.68
N LEU A 179 -1.22 4.05 6.98
CA LEU A 179 -2.60 3.92 7.48
C LEU A 179 -3.31 5.28 7.61
N ALA A 180 -2.58 6.37 7.89
CA ALA A 180 -3.17 7.69 8.04
C ALA A 180 -3.80 8.22 6.73
N VAL A 181 -3.11 8.04 5.61
CA VAL A 181 -3.56 8.51 4.28
C VAL A 181 -4.89 7.88 3.83
N PRO A 182 -5.05 6.53 3.76
CA PRO A 182 -6.32 5.95 3.34
C PRO A 182 -7.47 6.25 4.31
N LEU A 183 -7.19 6.38 5.61
CA LEU A 183 -8.22 6.69 6.61
C LEU A 183 -8.70 8.16 6.46
N GLY A 184 -7.79 9.10 6.20
CA GLY A 184 -8.13 10.49 5.86
C GLY A 184 -8.94 10.60 4.55
N ILE A 185 -8.59 9.80 3.53
CA ILE A 185 -9.33 9.77 2.26
C ILE A 185 -10.72 9.15 2.43
N ILE A 186 -10.90 8.12 3.26
CA ILE A 186 -12.22 7.56 3.57
C ILE A 186 -13.10 8.60 4.29
N VAL A 187 -12.53 9.39 5.21
CA VAL A 187 -13.26 10.49 5.87
C VAL A 187 -13.66 11.58 4.87
N LEU A 188 -12.75 12.01 3.99
CA LEU A 188 -13.07 12.97 2.92
C LEU A 188 -14.12 12.44 1.94
N GLY A 189 -14.05 11.16 1.58
CA GLY A 189 -15.03 10.50 0.72
C GLY A 189 -16.42 10.42 1.36
N ALA A 190 -16.51 10.14 2.67
CA ALA A 190 -17.77 10.14 3.40
C ALA A 190 -18.42 11.54 3.42
N VAL A 191 -17.64 12.60 3.63
CA VAL A 191 -18.13 13.99 3.56
C VAL A 191 -18.60 14.35 2.14
N ALA A 192 -17.92 13.87 1.09
CA ALA A 192 -18.31 14.12 -0.30
C ALA A 192 -19.61 13.39 -0.73
N ILE A 193 -19.96 12.28 -0.08
CA ILE A 193 -21.19 11.52 -0.39
C ILE A 193 -22.46 12.29 0.03
N GLU A 194 -22.41 13.08 1.11
CA GLU A 194 -23.54 13.95 1.50
C GLU A 194 -23.78 15.11 0.53
N TRP A 195 -22.80 15.48 -0.29
CA TRP A 195 -22.86 16.63 -1.20
C TRP A 195 -23.41 16.31 -2.60
N ASN A 196 -24.06 15.15 -2.79
CA ASN A 196 -24.56 14.64 -4.08
C ASN A 196 -23.45 14.44 -5.16
N TRP A 197 -22.18 14.63 -4.80
CA TRP A 197 -21.01 14.41 -5.67
C TRP A 197 -20.63 12.93 -5.71
N THR A 198 -21.61 12.05 -5.85
CA THR A 198 -21.45 10.58 -5.86
C THR A 198 -20.38 10.11 -6.85
N VAL A 199 -20.37 10.69 -8.07
CA VAL A 199 -19.38 10.42 -9.12
C VAL A 199 -17.96 10.81 -8.69
N LEU A 200 -17.80 11.92 -7.95
CA LEU A 200 -16.50 12.42 -7.51
C LEU A 200 -16.01 11.78 -6.20
N GLY A 201 -16.93 11.37 -5.32
CA GLY A 201 -16.63 10.46 -4.21
C GLY A 201 -16.14 9.09 -4.72
N PHE A 202 -16.83 8.52 -5.71
CA PHE A 202 -16.40 7.26 -6.35
C PHE A 202 -15.10 7.41 -7.14
N SER A 203 -14.87 8.53 -7.86
CA SER A 203 -13.62 8.72 -8.61
C SER A 203 -12.42 8.95 -7.70
N LEU A 204 -12.56 9.72 -6.60
CA LEU A 204 -11.52 9.87 -5.59
C LEU A 204 -11.25 8.55 -4.85
N TRP A 205 -12.28 7.77 -4.52
CA TRP A 205 -12.11 6.45 -3.91
C TRP A 205 -11.42 5.48 -4.88
N ALA A 206 -11.82 5.45 -6.16
CA ALA A 206 -11.18 4.63 -7.18
C ALA A 206 -9.72 5.05 -7.42
N LEU A 207 -9.43 6.36 -7.50
CA LEU A 207 -8.08 6.90 -7.59
C LEU A 207 -7.24 6.47 -6.37
N ALA A 208 -7.80 6.55 -5.16
CA ALA A 208 -7.13 6.11 -3.94
C ALA A 208 -6.87 4.59 -3.92
N VAL A 209 -7.79 3.77 -4.44
CA VAL A 209 -7.59 2.31 -4.61
C VAL A 209 -6.51 2.03 -5.67
N VAL A 210 -6.46 2.81 -6.75
CA VAL A 210 -5.42 2.70 -7.79
C VAL A 210 -4.06 3.10 -7.23
N VAL A 211 -3.94 4.28 -6.58
CA VAL A 211 -2.71 4.74 -5.91
C VAL A 211 -2.27 3.74 -4.85
N TYR A 212 -3.18 3.24 -4.01
CA TYR A 212 -2.89 2.18 -3.04
C TYR A 212 -2.37 0.90 -3.71
N ARG A 213 -2.98 0.46 -4.83
CA ARG A 213 -2.48 -0.71 -5.59
C ARG A 213 -1.14 -0.45 -6.27
N VAL A 214 -0.88 0.75 -6.80
CA VAL A 214 0.39 1.13 -7.42
C VAL A 214 1.50 1.19 -6.37
N LEU A 215 1.26 1.85 -5.24
CA LEU A 215 2.18 1.86 -4.09
C LEU A 215 2.43 0.44 -3.57
N ARG A 216 1.39 -0.39 -3.43
CA ARG A 216 1.52 -1.80 -3.03
C ARG A 216 2.22 -2.68 -4.08
N LYS A 217 2.18 -2.32 -5.37
CA LYS A 217 2.90 -3.02 -6.44
C LYS A 217 4.38 -2.60 -6.47
N LYS A 218 4.67 -1.31 -6.26
CA LYS A 218 6.03 -0.76 -6.05
C LYS A 218 6.65 -1.20 -4.72
N GLN A 219 5.82 -1.60 -3.76
CA GLN A 219 6.17 -2.29 -2.50
C GLN A 219 5.88 -3.80 -2.51
N ARG A 220 5.90 -4.46 -3.68
CA ARG A 220 6.37 -5.85 -3.64
C ARG A 220 7.84 -5.74 -3.29
N PRO A 221 8.28 -6.15 -2.08
CA PRO A 221 9.71 -6.11 -1.78
C PRO A 221 10.41 -6.94 -2.84
N SER A 222 11.48 -6.40 -3.41
CA SER A 222 12.45 -7.18 -4.16
C SER A 222 12.80 -8.42 -3.32
N SER A 223 12.69 -9.58 -3.95
CA SER A 223 12.42 -10.82 -3.24
C SER A 223 13.51 -11.21 -2.22
N SER A 224 13.04 -11.74 -1.08
CA SER A 224 13.69 -12.81 -0.30
C SER A 224 15.07 -12.58 0.32
N THR A 225 15.36 -11.42 0.92
CA THR A 225 16.57 -11.26 1.76
C THR A 225 16.33 -10.80 3.21
N ASN A 226 15.34 -9.93 3.48
CA ASN A 226 15.16 -9.36 4.82
C ASN A 226 14.10 -10.05 5.70
N ALA A 227 13.11 -10.75 5.12
CA ALA A 227 12.10 -11.47 5.90
C ALA A 227 12.70 -12.64 6.70
N ASP A 228 13.72 -13.30 6.13
CA ASP A 228 14.42 -14.43 6.73
C ASP A 228 15.62 -14.01 7.59
N ALA A 229 15.91 -12.70 7.72
CA ALA A 229 17.03 -12.18 8.50
C ALA A 229 17.06 -12.69 9.97
N PRO A 230 15.96 -12.70 10.75
CA PRO A 230 15.99 -13.28 12.10
C PRO A 230 16.22 -14.80 12.10
N LEU A 231 15.71 -15.51 11.09
CA LEU A 231 15.89 -16.96 10.95
C LEU A 231 17.33 -17.32 10.58
N ARG A 232 17.96 -16.51 9.72
CA ARG A 232 19.40 -16.62 9.37
C ARG A 232 20.30 -16.28 10.54
N LEU A 233 19.98 -15.26 11.33
CA LEU A 233 20.75 -14.92 12.54
C LEU A 233 20.71 -16.06 13.57
N ALA A 234 19.56 -16.72 13.72
CA ALA A 234 19.45 -17.93 14.55
C ALA A 234 20.30 -19.08 14.00
N ALA A 235 20.23 -19.37 12.69
CA ALA A 235 21.03 -20.44 12.06
C ALA A 235 22.55 -20.19 12.18
N LEU A 236 23.01 -18.94 12.05
CA LEU A 236 24.42 -18.58 12.26
C LEU A 236 24.85 -18.74 13.72
N ARG A 237 23.96 -18.48 14.68
CA ARG A 237 24.22 -18.74 16.10
C ARG A 237 24.37 -20.24 16.38
N ASP A 238 23.47 -21.07 15.83
CA ASP A 238 23.54 -22.52 16.00
C ASP A 238 24.84 -23.11 15.39
N ALA A 239 25.28 -22.57 14.25
CA ALA A 239 26.57 -22.91 13.65
C ALA A 239 27.76 -22.47 14.52
N PHE A 240 27.71 -21.25 15.06
CA PHE A 240 28.74 -20.74 15.98
C PHE A 240 28.88 -21.61 17.24
N GLU A 241 27.76 -21.94 17.91
CA GLU A 241 27.74 -22.80 19.10
C GLU A 241 28.21 -24.23 18.80
N LYS A 242 27.99 -24.75 17.59
CA LYS A 242 28.52 -26.05 17.15
C LYS A 242 30.05 -26.02 17.02
N ASN A 243 30.60 -24.99 16.37
CA ASN A 243 32.05 -24.87 16.15
C ASN A 243 32.80 -24.60 17.46
N GLU A 244 32.20 -23.88 18.41
CA GLU A 244 32.73 -23.72 19.78
C GLU A 244 32.85 -25.07 20.50
N ARG A 245 31.83 -25.93 20.40
CA ARG A 245 31.88 -27.28 21.00
C ARG A 245 32.97 -28.14 20.38
N GLN A 246 33.21 -28.02 19.07
CA GLN A 246 34.31 -28.75 18.42
C GLN A 246 35.69 -28.21 18.88
N MET A 247 35.90 -26.89 18.89
CA MET A 247 37.17 -26.31 19.36
C MET A 247 37.46 -26.60 20.83
N THR A 248 36.44 -26.61 21.70
CA THR A 248 36.62 -26.95 23.12
C THR A 248 36.93 -28.44 23.33
N LEU A 249 36.39 -29.34 22.50
CA LEU A 249 36.73 -30.78 22.55
C LEU A 249 38.16 -31.08 22.07
N PHE A 250 38.62 -30.46 20.97
CA PHE A 250 39.93 -30.75 20.39
C PHE A 250 41.07 -29.90 20.99
N PHE A 251 40.80 -28.64 21.38
CA PHE A 251 41.83 -27.66 21.76
C PHE A 251 41.57 -26.97 23.11
N GLY A 252 40.56 -27.40 23.88
CA GLY A 252 40.10 -26.70 25.09
C GLY A 252 41.12 -26.55 26.23
N ALA A 253 42.26 -27.24 26.17
CA ALA A 253 43.37 -27.08 27.12
C ALA A 253 44.29 -25.88 26.80
N ASP A 254 44.25 -25.31 25.58
CA ASP A 254 45.05 -24.12 25.25
C ASP A 254 44.35 -22.84 25.72
N ARG A 255 45.02 -22.16 26.66
CA ARG A 255 44.61 -20.87 27.24
C ARG A 255 44.37 -19.78 26.18
N LYS A 256 45.05 -19.83 25.03
CA LYS A 256 44.82 -18.91 23.91
C LYS A 256 43.46 -19.13 23.27
N VAL A 257 43.10 -20.38 23.00
CA VAL A 257 41.81 -20.76 22.40
C VAL A 257 40.67 -20.37 23.33
N THR A 258 40.79 -20.62 24.65
CA THR A 258 39.80 -20.17 25.63
C THR A 258 39.62 -18.66 25.64
N GLN A 259 40.71 -17.89 25.51
CA GLN A 259 40.66 -16.43 25.48
C GLN A 259 39.98 -15.91 24.21
N VAL A 260 40.30 -16.47 23.03
CA VAL A 260 39.70 -16.08 21.75
C VAL A 260 38.19 -16.38 21.74
N LEU A 261 37.79 -17.61 22.09
CA LEU A 261 36.38 -18.00 22.21
C LEU A 261 35.60 -17.08 23.16
N GLY A 262 36.18 -16.74 24.32
CA GLY A 262 35.60 -15.80 25.27
C GLY A 262 35.48 -14.35 24.77
N THR A 263 36.14 -13.99 23.67
CA THR A 263 35.97 -12.70 22.98
C THR A 263 34.84 -12.78 21.97
N LEU A 264 34.87 -13.81 21.11
CA LEU A 264 33.86 -14.05 20.07
C LEU A 264 32.45 -14.24 20.68
N ASN A 265 32.33 -14.99 21.78
CA ASN A 265 31.06 -15.18 22.49
C ASN A 265 30.47 -13.87 23.03
N ARG A 266 31.29 -12.94 23.52
CA ARG A 266 30.81 -11.62 23.98
C ARG A 266 30.30 -10.77 22.82
N GLU A 267 30.96 -10.83 21.67
CA GLU A 267 30.47 -10.16 20.46
C GLU A 267 29.15 -10.76 19.96
N MET A 268 29.05 -12.09 19.84
CA MET A 268 27.79 -12.76 19.45
C MET A 268 26.63 -12.47 20.43
N ALA A 269 26.91 -12.44 21.74
CA ALA A 269 25.90 -12.07 22.74
C ALA A 269 25.41 -10.61 22.56
N SER A 270 26.30 -9.68 22.19
CA SER A 270 25.93 -8.27 21.97
C SER A 270 25.00 -8.07 20.76
N LEU A 271 25.08 -8.95 19.74
CA LEU A 271 24.18 -8.92 18.58
C LEU A 271 22.78 -9.43 18.92
N GLY A 272 22.66 -10.38 19.85
CA GLY A 272 21.37 -10.94 20.29
C GLY A 272 20.51 -9.97 21.12
N GLY A 273 21.14 -9.12 21.93
CA GLY A 273 20.42 -8.16 22.78
C GLY A 273 19.71 -7.02 22.04
N ALA A 274 20.07 -6.79 20.77
CA ALA A 274 19.53 -5.69 19.95
C ALA A 274 18.29 -6.08 19.12
N THR A 275 17.87 -7.35 19.13
CA THR A 275 16.92 -7.89 18.14
C THR A 275 15.62 -8.46 18.71
N GLU A 276 15.27 -8.23 19.98
CA GLU A 276 13.88 -8.39 20.42
C GLU A 276 13.00 -7.34 19.70
N PRO A 277 12.07 -7.75 18.81
CA PRO A 277 11.22 -6.79 18.13
C PRO A 277 10.21 -6.25 19.15
N ALA A 278 10.37 -4.99 19.54
CA ALA A 278 9.38 -4.28 20.34
C ALA A 278 8.02 -4.32 19.61
N ALA A 279 7.16 -5.26 20.03
CA ALA A 279 5.94 -5.58 19.30
C ALA A 279 5.09 -4.30 19.16
N PRO A 280 4.80 -3.84 17.92
CA PRO A 280 4.12 -2.57 17.71
C PRO A 280 2.77 -2.61 18.42
N THR A 281 2.63 -1.75 19.43
CA THR A 281 1.58 -1.93 20.44
C THR A 281 0.20 -1.78 19.82
N GLN A 282 -0.49 -2.92 19.69
CA GLN A 282 -1.82 -3.09 19.09
C GLN A 282 -2.91 -2.20 19.72
N THR A 283 -2.59 -1.54 20.84
CA THR A 283 -3.42 -0.58 21.56
C THR A 283 -3.45 0.81 20.91
N GLN A 284 -2.40 1.27 20.21
CA GLN A 284 -2.40 2.60 19.59
C GLN A 284 -3.33 2.70 18.38
N THR A 285 -3.30 1.73 17.46
CA THR A 285 -4.17 1.69 16.27
C THR A 285 -5.66 1.64 16.66
N LYS A 286 -5.99 0.87 17.70
CA LYS A 286 -7.35 0.80 18.27
C LYS A 286 -7.81 2.13 18.91
N ARG A 287 -6.90 2.95 19.44
CA ARG A 287 -7.23 4.28 19.98
C ARG A 287 -7.53 5.28 18.85
N LEU A 288 -6.70 5.34 17.83
CA LEU A 288 -6.92 6.23 16.66
C LEU A 288 -8.24 5.92 15.95
N LEU A 289 -8.58 4.64 15.75
CA LEU A 289 -9.85 4.24 15.15
C LEU A 289 -11.06 4.72 15.96
N ARG A 290 -11.01 4.61 17.30
CA ARG A 290 -12.09 5.09 18.18
C ARG A 290 -12.25 6.61 18.12
N VAL A 291 -11.15 7.36 18.10
CA VAL A 291 -11.18 8.84 17.97
C VAL A 291 -11.78 9.25 16.62
N ALA A 292 -11.41 8.59 15.52
CA ALA A 292 -11.97 8.86 14.20
C ALA A 292 -13.49 8.61 14.12
N ILE A 293 -13.98 7.53 14.74
CA ILE A 293 -15.42 7.21 14.81
C ILE A 293 -16.17 8.24 15.66
N VAL A 294 -15.64 8.63 16.83
CA VAL A 294 -16.26 9.65 17.68
C VAL A 294 -16.28 11.02 16.98
N ALA A 295 -15.21 11.39 16.27
CA ALA A 295 -15.16 12.64 15.50
C ALA A 295 -16.20 12.68 14.37
N THR A 296 -16.39 11.58 13.62
CA THR A 296 -17.41 11.52 12.57
C THR A 296 -18.83 11.60 13.15
N ILE A 297 -19.12 10.87 14.24
CA ILE A 297 -20.43 10.95 14.93
C ILE A 297 -20.73 12.36 15.46
N LEU A 298 -19.72 13.12 15.91
CA LEU A 298 -19.90 14.49 16.40
C LEU A 298 -20.03 15.54 15.28
N LEU A 299 -19.50 15.28 14.07
CA LEU A 299 -19.54 16.22 12.96
C LEU A 299 -20.86 16.18 12.14
N VAL A 300 -21.47 15.00 11.98
CA VAL A 300 -22.74 14.83 11.23
C VAL A 300 -23.88 15.75 11.75
N PRO A 301 -24.12 15.88 13.07
CA PRO A 301 -25.14 16.81 13.57
C PRO A 301 -24.86 18.27 13.20
N VAL A 302 -23.59 18.70 13.21
CA VAL A 302 -23.18 20.06 12.88
C VAL A 302 -23.37 20.35 11.39
N ALA A 303 -23.03 19.41 10.51
CA ALA A 303 -23.32 19.55 9.08
C ALA A 303 -24.83 19.67 8.83
N SER A 304 -25.63 18.78 9.43
CA SER A 304 -27.09 18.77 9.26
C SER A 304 -27.78 20.07 9.72
N SER A 305 -27.25 20.75 10.74
CA SER A 305 -27.82 22.00 11.24
C SER A 305 -27.58 23.18 10.29
N ILE A 306 -26.42 23.22 9.62
CA ILE A 306 -26.09 24.27 8.64
C ILE A 306 -27.01 24.19 7.42
N PHE A 307 -27.23 22.99 6.86
CA PHE A 307 -28.18 22.80 5.77
C PHE A 307 -29.60 23.19 6.17
N ARG A 308 -30.02 22.84 7.39
CA ARG A 308 -31.36 23.19 7.90
C ARG A 308 -31.55 24.71 8.02
N GLN A 309 -30.53 25.47 8.44
CA GLN A 309 -30.60 26.94 8.48
C GLN A 309 -30.71 27.54 7.07
N ARG A 310 -29.98 27.01 6.09
CA ARG A 310 -30.06 27.48 4.69
C ARG A 310 -31.44 27.25 4.09
N ASP A 311 -31.99 26.05 4.25
CA ASP A 311 -33.33 25.72 3.74
C ASP A 311 -34.43 26.54 4.44
N GLU A 312 -34.29 26.88 5.73
CA GLU A 312 -35.23 27.76 6.43
C GLU A 312 -35.23 29.19 5.86
N GLU A 313 -34.07 29.71 5.45
CA GLU A 313 -33.94 31.02 4.80
C GLU A 313 -34.52 31.01 3.38
N VAL A 314 -34.21 29.99 2.57
CA VAL A 314 -34.79 29.81 1.23
C VAL A 314 -36.32 29.65 1.31
N LEU A 315 -36.84 28.92 2.31
CA LEU A 315 -38.28 28.82 2.55
C LEU A 315 -38.92 30.17 2.87
N LYS A 316 -38.29 31.03 3.69
CA LYS A 316 -38.81 32.38 3.98
C LYS A 316 -38.84 33.25 2.74
N GLN A 317 -37.81 33.19 1.91
CA GLN A 317 -37.73 33.95 0.65
C GLN A 317 -38.80 33.46 -0.35
N ALA A 318 -39.00 32.14 -0.45
CA ALA A 318 -40.03 31.56 -1.31
C ALA A 318 -41.46 31.85 -0.82
N GLN A 319 -41.69 31.84 0.50
CA GLN A 319 -42.97 32.26 1.10
C GLN A 319 -43.25 33.75 0.82
N ALA A 320 -42.26 34.62 0.99
CA ALA A 320 -42.40 36.03 0.62
C ALA A 320 -42.70 36.18 -0.89
N ALA A 321 -42.04 35.42 -1.77
CA ALA A 321 -42.36 35.42 -3.20
C ALA A 321 -43.81 34.99 -3.49
N LEU A 322 -44.32 33.97 -2.80
CA LEU A 322 -45.73 33.54 -2.87
C LEU A 322 -46.70 34.60 -2.36
N ASP A 323 -46.41 35.29 -1.27
CA ASP A 323 -47.28 36.34 -0.73
C ASP A 323 -47.38 37.55 -1.67
N TYR A 324 -46.32 37.83 -2.44
CA TYR A 324 -46.33 38.82 -3.53
C TYR A 324 -46.82 38.28 -4.89
N GLY A 325 -47.30 37.03 -4.95
CA GLY A 325 -47.80 36.41 -6.19
C GLY A 325 -46.74 36.11 -7.26
N ARG A 326 -45.45 36.14 -6.89
CA ARG A 326 -44.30 35.89 -7.79
C ARG A 326 -44.04 34.39 -7.94
N LEU A 327 -45.00 33.69 -8.57
CA LEU A 327 -45.02 32.22 -8.66
C LEU A 327 -43.77 31.61 -9.30
N GLU A 328 -43.22 32.22 -10.36
CA GLU A 328 -42.03 31.67 -11.04
C GLU A 328 -40.75 31.80 -10.18
N GLU A 329 -40.64 32.85 -9.37
CA GLU A 329 -39.54 33.04 -8.42
C GLU A 329 -39.62 32.03 -7.27
N ALA A 330 -40.83 31.79 -6.76
CA ALA A 330 -41.07 30.72 -5.77
C ALA A 330 -40.76 29.32 -6.33
N ARG A 331 -41.06 29.06 -7.62
CA ARG A 331 -40.67 27.80 -8.29
C ARG A 331 -39.16 27.64 -8.39
N ALA A 332 -38.43 28.67 -8.82
CA ALA A 332 -36.96 28.62 -8.89
C ALA A 332 -36.34 28.29 -7.52
N LEU A 333 -36.81 28.95 -6.46
CA LEU A 333 -36.37 28.68 -5.08
C LEU A 333 -36.77 27.28 -4.56
N THR A 334 -37.72 26.58 -5.21
CA THR A 334 -38.10 25.20 -4.85
C THR A 334 -37.04 24.17 -5.28
N ASP A 335 -36.21 24.50 -6.27
CA ASP A 335 -35.13 23.62 -6.74
C ASP A 335 -33.82 23.78 -5.95
N ASP A 336 -33.63 24.90 -5.23
CA ASP A 336 -32.48 25.14 -4.34
C ASP A 336 -32.59 24.42 -2.98
N LEU A 337 -33.81 24.10 -2.54
CA LEU A 337 -34.07 23.41 -1.28
C LEU A 337 -33.54 21.97 -1.30
N HIS A 338 -32.87 21.55 -0.23
CA HIS A 338 -32.30 20.21 -0.10
C HIS A 338 -33.27 19.20 0.55
N TRP A 339 -34.14 19.63 1.47
CA TRP A 339 -35.05 18.73 2.18
C TRP A 339 -36.36 18.51 1.40
N ASP A 340 -36.66 17.25 1.05
CA ASP A 340 -37.84 16.87 0.26
C ASP A 340 -39.17 17.37 0.86
N ASP A 341 -39.35 17.32 2.18
CA ASP A 341 -40.57 17.79 2.84
C ASP A 341 -40.83 19.30 2.65
N ALA A 342 -39.75 20.11 2.63
CA ALA A 342 -39.82 21.54 2.35
C ALA A 342 -40.24 21.79 0.90
N ARG A 343 -39.62 21.07 -0.04
CA ARG A 343 -39.93 21.13 -1.49
C ARG A 343 -41.37 20.74 -1.77
N VAL A 344 -41.86 19.64 -1.19
CA VAL A 344 -43.25 19.17 -1.36
C VAL A 344 -44.26 20.18 -0.80
N THR A 345 -43.96 20.78 0.35
CA THR A 345 -44.81 21.80 0.97
C THR A 345 -44.92 23.04 0.08
N LEU A 346 -43.78 23.57 -0.37
CA LEU A 346 -43.73 24.77 -1.20
C LEU A 346 -44.35 24.54 -2.59
N ALA A 347 -44.05 23.40 -3.23
CA ALA A 347 -44.65 23.02 -4.51
C ALA A 347 -46.18 22.88 -4.42
N ALA A 348 -46.70 22.34 -3.31
CA ALA A 348 -48.14 22.28 -3.07
C ALA A 348 -48.75 23.68 -2.87
N GLN A 349 -48.06 24.60 -2.20
CA GLN A 349 -48.52 25.99 -2.05
C GLN A 349 -48.55 26.74 -3.39
N ILE A 350 -47.48 26.65 -4.19
CA ILE A 350 -47.40 27.21 -5.56
C ILE A 350 -48.55 26.69 -6.42
N GLN A 351 -48.75 25.37 -6.46
CA GLN A 351 -49.84 24.75 -7.22
C GLN A 351 -51.22 25.20 -6.73
N GLY A 352 -51.39 25.35 -5.42
CA GLY A 352 -52.63 25.86 -4.82
C GLY A 352 -52.96 27.29 -5.25
N GLN A 353 -51.97 28.20 -5.23
CA GLN A 353 -52.16 29.58 -5.71
C GLN A 353 -52.44 29.63 -7.21
N GLU A 354 -51.69 28.89 -8.04
CA GLU A 354 -51.92 28.86 -9.49
C GLU A 354 -53.32 28.35 -9.84
N LEU A 355 -53.76 27.27 -9.18
CA LEU A 355 -55.11 26.73 -9.36
C LEU A 355 -56.19 27.69 -8.82
N SER A 356 -55.93 28.43 -7.75
CA SER A 356 -56.84 29.49 -7.27
C SER A 356 -57.01 30.58 -8.33
N HIS A 357 -55.91 31.14 -8.85
CA HIS A 357 -55.97 32.19 -9.88
C HIS A 357 -56.70 31.72 -11.16
N ARG A 358 -56.59 30.43 -11.50
CA ARG A 358 -57.40 29.83 -12.58
C ARG A 358 -58.88 29.67 -12.23
N LEU A 359 -59.25 29.51 -10.95
CA LEU A 359 -60.66 29.54 -10.52
C LEU A 359 -61.20 30.98 -10.51
N ASP A 360 -60.42 31.96 -10.06
CA ASP A 360 -60.75 33.39 -10.09
C ASP A 360 -61.13 33.86 -11.51
N SER A 361 -60.36 33.44 -12.53
CA SER A 361 -60.66 33.79 -13.93
C SER A 361 -61.90 33.08 -14.50
N LEU A 362 -62.28 31.90 -13.97
CA LEU A 362 -63.54 31.24 -14.34
C LEU A 362 -64.75 31.85 -13.63
N GLU A 363 -64.58 32.32 -12.39
CA GLU A 363 -65.61 33.02 -11.62
C GLU A 363 -66.04 34.32 -12.35
N ALA A 364 -65.08 35.04 -12.96
CA ALA A 364 -65.35 36.19 -13.82
C ALA A 364 -66.20 35.89 -15.08
N LEU A 365 -66.29 34.63 -15.54
CA LEU A 365 -67.11 34.22 -16.69
C LEU A 365 -68.56 33.88 -16.33
N LEU A 366 -68.87 33.67 -15.04
CA LEU A 366 -70.22 33.38 -14.55
C LEU A 366 -71.25 34.49 -14.87
N PRO A 367 -71.00 35.80 -14.62
CA PRO A 367 -71.96 36.85 -14.97
C PRO A 367 -72.21 36.96 -16.48
N LEU A 368 -71.23 36.57 -17.30
CA LEU A 368 -71.34 36.50 -18.77
C LEU A 368 -72.11 35.26 -19.28
N LYS A 369 -72.51 34.35 -18.38
CA LYS A 369 -73.27 33.12 -18.67
C LYS A 369 -72.56 32.13 -19.60
N HIS A 370 -71.23 32.16 -19.67
CA HIS A 370 -70.41 31.24 -20.48
C HIS A 370 -70.24 29.85 -19.83
N TYR A 371 -71.34 29.25 -19.37
CA TYR A 371 -71.32 28.05 -18.51
C TYR A 371 -70.66 26.82 -19.13
N SER A 372 -70.74 26.62 -20.45
CA SER A 372 -70.07 25.50 -21.14
C SER A 372 -68.55 25.63 -21.12
N ALA A 373 -68.01 26.84 -21.29
CA ALA A 373 -66.59 27.11 -21.20
C ALA A 373 -66.09 26.93 -19.75
N VAL A 374 -66.85 27.42 -18.76
CA VAL A 374 -66.56 27.21 -17.34
C VAL A 374 -66.57 25.72 -17.00
N GLN A 375 -67.58 24.95 -17.43
CA GLN A 375 -67.65 23.49 -17.23
C GLN A 375 -66.42 22.76 -17.80
N GLN A 376 -66.04 23.07 -19.04
CA GLN A 376 -64.90 22.43 -19.72
C GLN A 376 -63.58 22.74 -19.01
N GLN A 377 -63.35 24.00 -18.61
CA GLN A 377 -62.15 24.38 -17.87
C GLN A 377 -62.14 23.77 -16.46
N LEU A 378 -63.28 23.76 -15.77
CA LEU A 378 -63.41 23.17 -14.44
C LEU A 378 -63.16 21.65 -14.43
N GLN A 379 -63.48 20.95 -15.52
CA GLN A 379 -63.08 19.54 -15.74
C GLN A 379 -61.56 19.39 -15.89
N GLN A 380 -60.90 20.30 -16.60
CA GLN A 380 -59.44 20.28 -16.84
C GLN A 380 -58.61 20.66 -15.60
N LEU A 381 -59.16 21.42 -14.66
CA LEU A 381 -58.49 21.80 -13.41
C LEU A 381 -58.40 20.61 -12.43
N THR A 382 -57.31 19.84 -12.53
CA THR A 382 -56.99 18.72 -11.63
C THR A 382 -55.75 19.02 -10.78
N TRP A 383 -55.78 18.62 -9.51
CA TRP A 383 -54.60 18.65 -8.66
C TRP A 383 -53.62 17.56 -9.13
N ARG A 384 -52.41 17.94 -9.53
CA ARG A 384 -51.38 16.98 -9.97
C ARG A 384 -50.44 16.65 -8.80
N PRO A 385 -50.33 15.39 -8.34
CA PRO A 385 -49.25 15.01 -7.44
C PRO A 385 -47.90 15.21 -8.16
N ASN A 386 -46.91 15.78 -7.47
CA ASN A 386 -45.56 15.94 -8.02
C ASN A 386 -44.79 14.60 -7.89
N PRO A 387 -44.36 13.95 -8.99
CA PRO A 387 -43.91 12.56 -8.95
C PRO A 387 -42.65 12.28 -8.12
N THR A 388 -41.90 13.29 -7.65
CA THR A 388 -40.57 13.09 -7.06
C THR A 388 -40.56 12.63 -5.60
N SER A 389 -41.58 12.98 -4.78
CA SER A 389 -41.55 12.57 -3.37
C SER A 389 -42.18 11.20 -3.13
N ILE A 390 -41.46 10.36 -2.38
CA ILE A 390 -41.97 9.07 -1.88
C ILE A 390 -43.01 9.31 -0.77
N THR A 391 -43.04 10.53 -0.20
CA THR A 391 -43.84 10.95 0.95
C THR A 391 -45.07 11.80 0.59
N TRP A 392 -45.84 11.46 -0.45
CA TRP A 392 -47.09 12.19 -0.80
C TRP A 392 -48.13 12.29 0.32
N THR A 393 -48.03 11.42 1.33
CA THR A 393 -48.84 11.44 2.54
C THR A 393 -48.50 12.59 3.51
N ALA A 394 -47.42 13.35 3.24
CA ALA A 394 -46.96 14.52 4.00
C ALA A 394 -48.15 15.44 4.36
N PRO A 395 -48.41 15.69 5.66
CA PRO A 395 -49.57 16.47 6.10
C PRO A 395 -49.67 17.86 5.45
N ALA A 396 -48.53 18.48 5.14
CA ALA A 396 -48.44 19.82 4.56
C ALA A 396 -49.10 19.97 3.18
N SER A 397 -49.13 18.91 2.35
CA SER A 397 -49.78 18.97 1.03
C SER A 397 -51.31 18.95 1.11
N ARG A 398 -51.88 18.55 2.25
CA ARG A 398 -53.34 18.37 2.42
C ARG A 398 -54.08 19.70 2.48
N THR A 399 -53.53 20.70 3.17
CA THR A 399 -54.22 21.99 3.38
C THR A 399 -54.45 22.75 2.08
N PRO A 400 -53.44 22.98 1.20
CA PRO A 400 -53.65 23.66 -0.08
C PRO A 400 -54.58 22.87 -1.01
N ARG A 401 -54.46 21.54 -1.04
CA ARG A 401 -55.33 20.67 -1.84
C ARG A 401 -56.79 20.73 -1.39
N ARG A 402 -57.07 20.67 -0.07
CA ARG A 402 -58.42 20.77 0.48
C ARG A 402 -59.05 22.14 0.21
N ALA A 403 -58.28 23.22 0.35
CA ALA A 403 -58.73 24.58 0.00
C ALA A 403 -59.09 24.70 -1.48
N PHE A 404 -58.27 24.18 -2.39
CA PHE A 404 -58.57 24.12 -3.83
C PHE A 404 -59.84 23.30 -4.12
N LEU A 405 -59.98 22.10 -3.57
CA LEU A 405 -61.14 21.24 -3.80
C LEU A 405 -62.44 21.88 -3.26
N ALA A 406 -62.40 22.50 -2.09
CA ALA A 406 -63.53 23.23 -1.52
C ALA A 406 -63.94 24.43 -2.40
N ARG A 407 -62.97 25.24 -2.86
CA ARG A 407 -63.27 26.37 -3.77
C ARG A 407 -63.79 25.89 -5.13
N LYS A 408 -63.25 24.80 -5.66
CA LYS A 408 -63.72 24.15 -6.90
C LYS A 408 -65.17 23.66 -6.76
N ALA A 409 -65.52 23.05 -5.62
CA ALA A 409 -66.88 22.61 -5.33
C ALA A 409 -67.85 23.79 -5.21
N ALA A 410 -67.50 24.84 -4.47
CA ALA A 410 -68.32 26.04 -4.36
C ALA A 410 -68.60 26.71 -5.72
N LEU A 411 -67.58 26.84 -6.58
CA LEU A 411 -67.76 27.37 -7.94
C LEU A 411 -68.65 26.46 -8.81
N ASN A 412 -68.54 25.14 -8.63
CA ASN A 412 -69.38 24.16 -9.32
C ASN A 412 -70.85 24.23 -8.91
N GLU A 413 -71.15 24.53 -7.64
CA GLU A 413 -72.53 24.67 -7.15
C GLU A 413 -73.25 25.88 -7.73
N GLN A 414 -72.52 26.96 -8.05
CA GLN A 414 -73.05 28.14 -8.75
C GLN A 414 -73.48 27.84 -10.19
N LEU A 415 -73.03 26.72 -10.79
CA LEU A 415 -73.42 26.33 -12.14
C LEU A 415 -74.85 25.75 -12.17
N PRO A 416 -75.66 26.06 -13.21
CA PRO A 416 -76.93 25.40 -13.45
C PRO A 416 -76.75 23.88 -13.54
N ALA A 417 -77.71 23.10 -13.04
CA ALA A 417 -77.58 21.64 -12.86
C ALA A 417 -77.00 20.88 -14.07
N ARG A 418 -77.38 21.26 -15.29
CA ARG A 418 -76.89 20.64 -16.55
C ARG A 418 -75.41 20.87 -16.88
N TYR A 419 -74.75 21.82 -16.22
CA TYR A 419 -73.33 22.16 -16.40
C TYR A 419 -72.45 21.75 -15.22
N ARG A 420 -73.03 21.18 -14.15
CA ARG A 420 -72.27 20.73 -12.99
C ARG A 420 -71.32 19.58 -13.37
N VAL A 421 -70.13 19.62 -12.77
CA VAL A 421 -69.06 18.63 -12.94
C VAL A 421 -69.01 17.74 -11.70
N ALA A 422 -68.65 16.47 -11.85
CA ALA A 422 -68.30 15.63 -10.71
C ALA A 422 -66.99 16.15 -10.09
N VAL A 423 -67.05 16.66 -8.87
CA VAL A 423 -65.87 17.05 -8.09
C VAL A 423 -65.57 15.92 -7.12
N ASP A 424 -64.31 15.48 -7.08
CA ASP A 424 -63.84 14.49 -6.11
C ASP A 424 -63.78 15.13 -4.71
N THR A 425 -64.76 14.79 -3.87
CA THR A 425 -64.89 15.27 -2.49
C THR A 425 -64.31 14.31 -1.45
N THR A 426 -63.69 13.19 -1.86
CA THR A 426 -63.21 12.11 -0.95
C THR A 426 -62.11 12.52 0.03
N LEU A 427 -61.62 13.76 -0.06
CA LEU A 427 -60.59 14.36 0.80
C LEU A 427 -61.05 15.69 1.43
N VAL A 428 -62.33 16.03 1.30
CA VAL A 428 -62.94 17.21 1.94
C VAL A 428 -63.54 16.83 3.30
N GLU A 429 -63.97 15.58 3.47
CA GLU A 429 -64.32 14.92 4.74
C GLU A 429 -63.06 14.42 5.47
#